data_AF-A0A518BS32-F1
#
_entry.id   AF-A0A518BS32-F1
#
_cell.length_a   1.000
_cell.length_b   1.000
_cell.length_c   1.000
_cell.angle_alpha   90.00
_cell.angle_beta   90.00
_cell.angle_gamma   90.00
#
_symmetry.space_group_name_H-M   'P 1'
#
loop_
_entity.id
_entity.type
_entity.pdbx_description
1 polymer ?
#
loop_
_entity_poly.entity_id
_entity_poly.type
_entity_poly.pdbx_seq_one_letter_code
_entity_poly.pdbx_strand_id
1 'polypeptide(L)'
;MDHAQPQTTSGTPPTARLRTLFGKLRDLDLRVGRIAVATGLEVVLEGCASLDDSAGRPLRYRLRSCRGDAHLELRLVDGMIELERQDDQGEVLGSRRVELAGGAEGPVTAASIQARIDPDAADARETERFLRRIVRAAFV
;
A
#
# COMPACT_ATOMS: atom_id res chain seq x y z
N MET A 1 -8.85 26.93 31.93
CA MET A 1 -9.65 26.47 30.78
C MET A 1 -8.73 25.54 30.01
N ASP A 2 -8.90 24.25 30.28
CA ASP A 2 -8.05 23.17 29.77
C ASP A 2 -8.14 23.04 28.25
N HIS A 3 -6.97 23.01 27.62
CA HIS A 3 -6.78 22.48 26.27
C HIS A 3 -6.95 20.95 26.33
N ALA A 4 -7.98 20.39 25.70
CA ALA A 4 -8.15 18.95 25.60
C ALA A 4 -8.40 18.51 24.15
N GLN A 5 -7.27 18.22 23.50
CA GLN A 5 -6.95 17.23 22.44
C GLN A 5 -7.99 16.85 21.35
N PRO A 6 -7.59 16.86 20.06
CA PRO A 6 -8.39 16.27 18.99
C PRO A 6 -8.51 14.76 19.20
N GLN A 7 -9.75 14.27 19.24
CA GLN A 7 -10.04 12.85 19.35
C GLN A 7 -9.58 12.15 18.07
N THR A 8 -8.53 11.34 18.17
CA THR A 8 -8.23 10.32 17.15
C THR A 8 -9.37 9.33 17.13
N THR A 9 -10.32 9.51 16.21
CA THR A 9 -11.36 8.54 15.91
C THR A 9 -10.67 7.26 15.44
N SER A 10 -10.55 6.29 16.34
CA SER A 10 -10.12 4.92 16.06
C SER A 10 -11.25 4.20 15.33
N GLY A 11 -11.50 4.59 14.09
CA GLY A 11 -12.48 3.99 13.20
C GLY A 11 -11.81 3.48 11.93
N THR A 12 -12.37 2.43 11.36
CA THR A 12 -12.02 1.98 10.01
C THR A 12 -12.24 3.12 9.02
N PRO A 13 -11.30 3.41 8.12
CA PRO A 13 -11.47 4.49 7.16
C PRO A 13 -12.68 4.26 6.26
N PRO A 14 -13.39 5.33 5.85
CA PRO A 14 -14.51 5.21 4.92
C PRO A 14 -14.08 4.52 3.62
N THR A 15 -14.85 3.53 3.17
CA THR A 15 -14.55 2.71 1.98
C THR A 15 -14.29 3.56 0.73
N ALA A 16 -15.01 4.67 0.56
CA ALA A 16 -14.81 5.58 -0.57
C ALA A 16 -13.38 6.18 -0.59
N ARG A 17 -12.85 6.57 0.56
CA ARG A 17 -11.49 7.13 0.66
C ARG A 17 -10.41 6.07 0.47
N LEU A 18 -10.67 4.85 0.91
CA LEU A 18 -9.79 3.71 0.63
C LEU A 18 -9.74 3.39 -0.87
N ARG A 19 -10.87 3.51 -1.57
CA ARG A 19 -10.92 3.41 -3.03
C ARG A 19 -10.11 4.54 -3.70
N THR A 20 -10.26 5.79 -3.24
CA THR A 20 -9.43 6.91 -3.73
C THR A 20 -7.94 6.64 -3.56
N LEU A 21 -7.53 6.14 -2.40
CA LEU A 21 -6.13 5.76 -2.15
C LEU A 21 -5.66 4.67 -3.14
N PHE A 22 -6.45 3.62 -3.35
CA PHE A 22 -6.10 2.55 -4.29
C PHE A 22 -6.04 3.06 -5.74
N GLY A 23 -6.92 3.97 -6.13
CA GLY A 23 -6.85 4.66 -7.43
C GLY A 23 -5.53 5.42 -7.59
N LYS A 24 -5.15 6.22 -6.59
CA LYS A 24 -3.86 6.94 -6.60
C LYS A 24 -2.65 5.98 -6.65
N LEU A 25 -2.70 4.85 -5.94
CA LEU A 25 -1.63 3.85 -5.97
C LEU A 25 -1.47 3.21 -7.35
N ARG A 26 -2.60 2.90 -8.01
CA ARG A 26 -2.61 2.38 -9.38
C ARG A 26 -2.07 3.39 -10.39
N ASP A 27 -2.55 4.63 -10.30
CA ASP A 27 -2.26 5.70 -11.28
C ASP A 27 -0.87 6.30 -11.11
N LEU A 28 -0.12 5.90 -10.09
CA LEU A 28 1.30 6.20 -10.05
C LEU A 28 1.98 5.57 -11.29
N ASP A 29 2.54 6.43 -12.13
CA ASP A 29 3.48 6.03 -13.17
C ASP A 29 4.80 5.67 -12.48
N LEU A 30 4.85 4.43 -11.99
CA LEU A 30 5.91 3.96 -11.10
C LEU A 30 7.14 3.62 -11.92
N ARG A 31 7.97 4.64 -12.20
CA ARG A 31 9.42 4.44 -12.28
C ARG A 31 10.02 4.49 -10.89
N VAL A 32 9.49 3.70 -9.96
CA VAL A 32 9.97 3.70 -8.58
C VAL A 32 11.33 3.02 -8.56
N GLY A 33 12.37 3.85 -8.42
CA GLY A 33 13.73 3.39 -8.24
C GLY A 33 13.83 2.39 -7.07
N ARG A 34 14.88 1.58 -7.08
CA ARG A 34 15.12 0.46 -6.16
C ARG A 34 14.64 0.73 -4.73
N ILE A 35 13.92 -0.24 -4.18
CA ILE A 35 13.40 -0.24 -2.82
C ILE A 35 14.19 -1.28 -2.04
N ALA A 36 15.02 -0.84 -1.10
CA ALA A 36 15.58 -1.74 -0.10
C ALA A 36 14.46 -2.28 0.80
N VAL A 37 14.32 -3.60 0.84
CA VAL A 37 13.25 -4.32 1.57
C VAL A 37 13.78 -5.18 2.72
N ALA A 38 15.03 -5.66 2.61
CA ALA A 38 15.74 -6.34 3.69
C ALA A 38 17.25 -6.17 3.51
N THR A 39 18.04 -6.59 4.50
CA THR A 39 19.51 -6.59 4.39
C THR A 39 19.95 -7.40 3.17
N GLY A 40 20.62 -6.74 2.22
CA GLY A 40 21.09 -7.37 0.98
C GLY A 40 19.99 -7.70 -0.04
N LEU A 41 18.76 -7.20 0.14
CA LEU A 41 17.66 -7.40 -0.81
C LEU A 41 17.02 -6.07 -1.21
N GLU A 42 17.08 -5.80 -2.51
CA GLU A 42 16.40 -4.68 -3.16
C GLU A 42 15.42 -5.20 -4.20
N VAL A 43 14.31 -4.49 -4.37
CA VAL A 43 13.34 -4.75 -5.42
C VAL A 43 13.13 -3.52 -6.27
N VAL A 44 12.98 -3.71 -7.57
CA VAL A 44 12.49 -2.71 -8.51
C VAL A 44 11.01 -2.97 -8.73
N LEU A 45 10.22 -1.92 -8.66
CA LEU A 45 8.79 -1.99 -8.94
C LEU A 45 8.57 -1.48 -10.36
N GLU A 46 8.14 -2.37 -11.27
CA GLU A 46 8.06 -2.11 -12.71
C GLU A 46 6.70 -1.56 -13.18
N GLY A 47 5.87 -1.11 -12.24
CA GLY A 47 4.53 -0.59 -12.52
C GLY A 47 3.40 -1.49 -12.01
N CYS A 48 2.18 -0.94 -12.08
CA CYS A 48 0.95 -1.66 -11.80
C CYS A 48 0.49 -2.41 -13.06
N ALA A 49 0.36 -3.73 -12.98
CA ALA A 49 -0.16 -4.58 -14.05
C ALA A 49 -1.70 -4.62 -14.06
N SER A 50 -2.36 -4.18 -12.98
CA SER A 50 -3.83 -4.08 -12.93
C SER A 50 -4.29 -2.83 -13.69
N LEU A 51 -4.76 -3.02 -14.92
CA LEU A 51 -5.30 -1.96 -15.78
C LEU A 51 -6.81 -1.73 -15.63
N ASP A 52 -7.55 -2.69 -15.06
CA ASP A 52 -9.02 -2.63 -14.97
C ASP A 52 -9.55 -2.14 -13.61
N ASP A 53 -10.38 -1.10 -13.68
CA ASP A 53 -11.05 -0.40 -12.57
C ASP A 53 -12.32 -1.12 -12.07
N SER A 54 -12.36 -2.45 -12.17
CA SER A 54 -13.46 -3.19 -11.54
C SER A 54 -13.31 -3.09 -10.03
N ALA A 55 -14.13 -2.25 -9.40
CA ALA A 55 -14.14 -2.05 -7.96
C ALA A 55 -14.08 -3.40 -7.20
N GLY A 56 -13.02 -3.59 -6.41
CA GLY A 56 -12.79 -4.82 -5.65
C GLY A 56 -11.72 -5.77 -6.23
N ARG A 57 -11.14 -5.48 -7.41
CA ARG A 57 -9.98 -6.23 -7.89
C ARG A 57 -8.69 -5.81 -7.18
N PRO A 58 -7.78 -6.76 -6.92
CA PRO A 58 -6.45 -6.44 -6.39
C PRO A 58 -5.63 -5.55 -7.33
N LEU A 59 -4.79 -4.71 -6.73
CA LEU A 59 -3.68 -4.08 -7.46
C LEU A 59 -2.52 -5.06 -7.52
N ARG A 60 -2.03 -5.37 -8.71
CA ARG A 60 -0.90 -6.27 -8.92
C ARG A 60 0.28 -5.49 -9.45
N TYR A 61 1.39 -5.50 -8.70
CA TYR A 61 2.64 -4.88 -9.10
C TYR A 61 3.64 -5.96 -9.52
N ARG A 62 4.44 -5.67 -10.54
CA ARG A 62 5.59 -6.52 -10.89
C ARG A 62 6.81 -6.06 -10.10
N LEU A 63 7.47 -7.01 -9.46
CA LEU A 63 8.70 -6.84 -8.71
C LEU A 63 9.83 -7.57 -9.41
N ARG A 64 10.98 -6.91 -9.56
CA ARG A 64 12.23 -7.55 -9.97
C ARG A 64 13.25 -7.47 -8.85
N SER A 65 13.90 -8.59 -8.55
CA SER A 65 14.95 -8.68 -7.53
C SER A 65 16.12 -9.55 -8.01
N CYS A 66 17.21 -9.59 -7.25
CA CYS A 66 18.31 -10.53 -7.51
C CYS A 66 17.93 -12.01 -7.31
N ARG A 67 16.79 -12.28 -6.65
CA ARG A 67 16.26 -13.64 -6.41
C ARG A 67 15.31 -14.11 -7.52
N GLY A 68 14.98 -13.23 -8.47
CA GLY A 68 13.99 -13.48 -9.51
C GLY A 68 12.89 -12.42 -9.55
N ASP A 69 12.01 -12.59 -10.52
CA ASP A 69 10.80 -11.80 -10.70
C ASP A 69 9.67 -12.36 -9.79
N ALA A 70 8.81 -11.45 -9.33
CA ALA A 70 7.68 -11.76 -8.48
C ALA A 70 6.56 -10.75 -8.70
N HIS A 71 5.39 -11.04 -8.16
CA HIS A 71 4.26 -10.14 -8.10
C HIS A 71 3.94 -9.78 -6.65
N LEU A 72 3.54 -8.54 -6.43
CA LEU A 72 2.92 -8.10 -5.19
C LEU A 72 1.48 -7.71 -5.45
N GLU A 73 0.57 -8.40 -4.79
CA GLU A 73 -0.86 -8.16 -4.83
C GLU A 73 -1.31 -7.39 -3.59
N LEU A 74 -2.07 -6.31 -3.78
CA LEU A 74 -2.73 -5.53 -2.73
C LEU A 74 -4.25 -5.70 -2.87
N ARG A 75 -4.90 -6.25 -1.85
CA ARG A 75 -6.37 -6.31 -1.76
C ARG A 75 -6.86 -5.43 -0.62
N LEU A 76 -7.97 -4.75 -0.83
CA LEU A 76 -8.69 -4.10 0.25
C LEU A 76 -9.76 -5.06 0.81
N VAL A 77 -9.64 -5.45 2.08
CA VAL A 77 -10.55 -6.38 2.75
C VAL A 77 -10.89 -5.82 4.12
N ASP A 78 -12.17 -5.53 4.38
CA ASP A 78 -12.67 -5.05 5.68
C ASP A 78 -11.88 -3.86 6.28
N GLY A 79 -11.45 -2.93 5.42
CA GLY A 79 -10.66 -1.77 5.84
C GLY A 79 -9.18 -2.05 6.12
N MET A 80 -8.70 -3.24 5.79
CA MET A 80 -7.30 -3.63 5.81
C MET A 80 -6.76 -3.75 4.39
N ILE A 81 -5.45 -3.63 4.25
CA ILE A 81 -4.73 -4.02 3.03
C ILE A 81 -4.14 -5.40 3.26
N GLU A 82 -4.59 -6.39 2.50
CA GLU A 82 -3.89 -7.66 2.38
C GLU A 82 -2.80 -7.54 1.32
N LEU A 83 -1.59 -7.93 1.69
CA LEU A 83 -0.42 -8.00 0.85
C LEU A 83 -0.12 -9.46 0.59
N GLU A 84 0.03 -9.85 -0.67
CA GLU A 84 0.43 -11.20 -1.03
C GLU A 84 1.52 -11.14 -2.09
N ARG A 85 2.65 -11.80 -1.82
CA ARG A 85 3.71 -11.96 -2.80
C ARG A 85 3.59 -13.32 -3.46
N GLN A 86 3.64 -13.33 -4.78
CA GLN A 86 3.61 -14.54 -5.59
C GLN A 86 4.82 -14.56 -6.52
N ASP A 87 5.33 -15.73 -6.87
CA ASP A 87 6.27 -15.84 -7.99
C ASP A 87 5.55 -15.84 -9.35
N ASP A 88 6.31 -16.00 -10.43
CA ASP A 88 5.76 -16.07 -11.80
C ASP A 88 4.91 -17.34 -12.05
N GLN A 89 5.00 -18.35 -11.19
CA GLN A 89 4.19 -19.58 -11.25
C GLN A 89 2.88 -19.45 -10.46
N GLY A 90 2.72 -18.36 -9.68
CA GLY A 90 1.57 -18.11 -8.83
C GLY A 90 1.70 -18.69 -7.43
N GLU A 91 2.86 -19.25 -7.07
CA GLU A 91 3.10 -19.78 -5.72
C GLU A 91 3.26 -18.64 -4.72
N VAL A 92 2.59 -18.76 -3.58
CA VAL A 92 2.60 -17.72 -2.54
C VAL A 92 3.93 -17.74 -1.78
N LEU A 93 4.73 -16.70 -1.99
CA LEU A 93 6.02 -16.48 -1.32
C LEU A 93 5.87 -15.84 0.07
N GLY A 94 4.69 -15.32 0.39
CA GLY A 94 4.37 -14.76 1.69
C GLY A 94 3.18 -13.81 1.64
N SER A 95 2.48 -13.67 2.76
CA SER A 95 1.34 -12.77 2.90
C SER A 95 1.38 -12.00 4.21
N ARG A 96 0.80 -10.80 4.21
CA ARG A 96 0.73 -9.92 5.38
C ARG A 96 -0.52 -9.06 5.33
N ARG A 97 -1.11 -8.77 6.49
CA ARG A 97 -2.19 -7.79 6.62
C ARG A 97 -1.69 -6.49 7.23
N VAL A 98 -2.15 -5.38 6.68
CA VAL A 98 -1.87 -4.03 7.15
C VAL A 98 -3.19 -3.36 7.50
N GLU A 99 -3.40 -3.15 8.80
CA GLU A 99 -4.58 -2.44 9.28
C GLU A 99 -4.51 -0.95 8.94
N LEU A 100 -5.63 -0.40 8.47
CA LEU A 100 -5.79 1.03 8.23
C LEU A 100 -6.73 1.60 9.29
N ALA A 101 -6.34 2.73 9.86
CA ALA A 101 -7.13 3.45 10.86
C ALA A 101 -7.24 4.94 10.52
N GLY A 102 -8.27 5.59 11.05
CA GLY A 102 -8.51 7.01 10.86
C GLY A 102 -9.20 7.29 9.53
N GLY A 103 -8.88 8.38 8.85
CA GLY A 103 -9.43 8.65 7.53
C GLY A 103 -10.89 9.12 7.50
N ALA A 104 -11.57 9.38 8.61
CA ALA A 104 -12.93 9.95 8.57
C ALA A 104 -12.90 11.39 8.03
N GLU A 105 -12.09 12.26 8.64
CA GLU A 105 -11.94 13.68 8.25
C GLU A 105 -10.47 14.10 8.07
N GLY A 106 -9.56 13.12 7.95
CA GLY A 106 -8.14 13.41 7.87
C GLY A 106 -7.33 12.24 7.32
N PRO A 107 -6.06 12.07 7.71
CA PRO A 107 -5.21 11.05 7.13
C PRO A 107 -5.69 9.63 7.45
N VAL A 108 -5.46 8.71 6.51
CA VAL A 108 -5.39 7.28 6.75
C VAL A 108 -4.02 6.95 7.33
N THR A 109 -4.00 6.12 8.37
CA THR A 109 -2.78 5.68 9.06
C THR A 109 -2.67 4.17 9.02
N ALA A 110 -1.44 3.68 8.89
CA ALA A 110 -1.09 2.27 8.94
C ALA A 110 0.08 2.09 9.90
N ALA A 111 -0.22 1.89 11.19
CA ALA A 111 0.75 1.94 12.28
C ALA A 111 1.82 0.84 12.16
N SER A 112 1.43 -0.37 11.75
CA SER A 112 2.32 -1.54 11.62
C SER A 112 3.42 -1.36 10.57
N ILE A 113 3.30 -0.36 9.70
CA ILE A 113 4.28 -0.02 8.65
C ILE A 113 4.76 1.43 8.77
N GLN A 114 4.40 2.11 9.88
CA GLN A 114 4.73 3.51 10.16
C GLN A 114 4.40 4.45 8.98
N ALA A 115 3.22 4.24 8.37
CA ALA A 115 2.76 5.01 7.22
C ALA A 115 1.53 5.85 7.56
N ARG A 116 1.43 6.99 6.90
CA ARG A 116 0.31 7.93 6.96
C ARG A 116 0.15 8.56 5.57
N ILE A 117 -1.08 8.68 5.10
CA ILE A 117 -1.40 9.32 3.83
C ILE A 117 -2.80 9.94 3.91
N ASP A 118 -2.98 11.13 3.34
CA ASP A 118 -4.30 11.71 3.15
C ASP A 118 -4.77 11.38 1.72
N PRO A 119 -5.78 10.49 1.53
CA PRO A 119 -6.21 10.11 0.18
C PRO A 119 -6.64 11.29 -0.69
N ASP A 120 -7.16 12.37 -0.10
CA ASP A 120 -7.68 13.50 -0.86
C ASP A 120 -6.58 14.51 -1.19
N ALA A 121 -5.70 14.79 -0.24
CA ALA A 121 -4.63 15.78 -0.40
C ALA A 121 -3.30 15.22 -0.96
N ALA A 122 -3.06 13.91 -0.84
CA ALA A 122 -1.74 13.35 -1.15
C ALA A 122 -1.34 13.55 -2.61
N ASP A 123 -0.12 14.06 -2.81
CA ASP A 123 0.51 14.18 -4.12
C ASP A 123 1.18 12.85 -4.55
N ALA A 124 1.78 12.85 -5.74
CA ALA A 124 2.47 11.68 -6.28
C ALA A 124 3.65 11.22 -5.40
N ARG A 125 4.41 12.15 -4.80
CA ARG A 125 5.58 11.81 -3.97
C ARG A 125 5.17 11.20 -2.64
N GLU A 126 4.10 11.71 -2.04
CA GLU A 126 3.53 11.17 -0.80
C GLU A 126 2.92 9.79 -1.04
N THR A 127 2.21 9.63 -2.16
CA THR A 127 1.66 8.35 -2.59
C THR A 127 2.78 7.33 -2.87
N GLU A 128 3.86 7.73 -3.55
CA GLU A 128 5.05 6.88 -3.75
C GLU A 128 5.68 6.47 -2.42
N ARG A 129 5.85 7.41 -1.48
CA ARG A 129 6.43 7.13 -0.17
C ARG A 129 5.57 6.14 0.62
N PHE A 130 4.24 6.25 0.52
CA PHE A 130 3.31 5.30 1.11
C PHE A 130 3.47 3.91 0.47
N LEU A 131 3.50 3.82 -0.87
CA LEU A 131 3.71 2.56 -1.58
C LEU A 131 5.05 1.90 -1.20
N ARG A 132 6.15 2.66 -1.10
CA ARG A 132 7.46 2.12 -0.68
C ARG A 132 7.39 1.46 0.69
N ARG A 133 6.58 1.98 1.62
CA ARG A 133 6.36 1.36 2.94
C ARG A 133 5.54 0.08 2.84
N ILE A 134 4.51 0.06 1.99
CA ILE A 134 3.71 -1.14 1.71
C ILE A 134 4.60 -2.25 1.12
N VAL A 135 5.41 -1.92 0.11
CA VAL A 135 6.32 -2.88 -0.52
C VAL A 135 7.31 -3.43 0.51
N ARG A 136 7.90 -2.59 1.36
CA ARG A 136 8.78 -3.07 2.45
C ARG A 136 8.06 -4.03 3.39
N ALA A 137 6.82 -3.70 3.78
CA ALA A 137 6.05 -4.54 4.69
C ALA A 137 5.78 -5.94 4.14
N ALA A 138 5.66 -6.10 2.81
CA ALA A 138 5.44 -7.41 2.19
C ALA A 138 6.63 -8.38 2.33
N PHE A 139 7.81 -7.90 2.77
CA PHE A 139 9.04 -8.69 2.93
C PHE A 139 9.46 -8.91 4.39
N VAL A 140 8.66 -8.43 5.35
CA VAL A 140 8.88 -8.53 6.81
C VAL A 140 7.80 -9.39 7.42
#